data_AF-A0A926EG29-F1
#
_entry.id   AF-A0A926EG29-F1
#
_cell.length_a   1.000
_cell.length_b   1.000
_cell.length_c   1.000
_cell.angle_alpha   90.00
_cell.angle_beta   90.00
_cell.angle_gamma   90.00
#
_symmetry.space_group_name_H-M   'P 1'
#
loop_
_entity.id
_entity.type
_entity.pdbx_description
1 polymer ?
#
loop_
_entity_poly.entity_id
_entity_poly.type
_entity_poly.pdbx_seq_one_letter_code
_entity_poly.pdbx_strand_id
1 'polypeptide(L)' 'MAKLQEMLSIYIVLVMFGIGVYMAFHQTRTFLAVNHLKKEAKFTKFVGYAYIIIAICSALILFVD' A
#
# COMPACT_ATOMS: atom_id res chain seq x y z
N MET A 1 -9.29 -16.17 -21.09
CA MET A 1 -8.83 -14.82 -20.69
C MET A 1 -9.04 -14.53 -19.20
N ALA A 2 -10.11 -15.02 -18.56
CA ALA A 2 -10.38 -14.81 -17.13
C ALA A 2 -9.21 -15.17 -16.18
N LYS A 3 -8.58 -16.34 -16.36
CA LYS A 3 -7.48 -16.80 -15.48
C LYS A 3 -6.24 -15.90 -15.47
N LEU A 4 -5.92 -15.26 -16.60
CA LEU A 4 -4.79 -14.33 -16.70
C LEU A 4 -5.13 -12.99 -16.02
N GLN A 5 -6.39 -12.55 -16.12
CA GLN A 5 -6.89 -11.35 -15.47
C GLN A 5 -6.91 -11.50 -13.95
N GLU A 6 -7.34 -12.65 -13.42
CA GLU A 6 -7.26 -12.96 -11.99
C GLU A 6 -5.83 -12.94 -11.45
N MET A 7 -4.89 -13.58 -12.16
CA MET A 7 -3.48 -13.53 -11.78
C MET A 7 -2.95 -12.09 -11.71
N LEU A 8 -3.20 -11.29 -12.76
CA LEU A 8 -2.79 -9.89 -12.78
C LEU A 8 -3.42 -9.07 -11.66
N SER A 9 -4.70 -9.28 -11.36
CA SER A 9 -5.39 -8.61 -10.25
C SER A 9 -4.73 -8.91 -8.90
N ILE A 10 -4.36 -10.17 -8.64
CA ILE A 10 -3.66 -10.55 -7.39
C ILE A 10 -2.27 -9.88 -7.31
N TYR A 11 -1.52 -9.84 -8.42
CA TYR A 11 -0.22 -9.16 -8.45
C TYR A 11 -0.36 -7.65 -8.20
N ILE A 12 -1.38 -7.01 -8.75
CA ILE A 12 -1.66 -5.58 -8.50
C ILE A 12 -1.95 -5.35 -7.02
N VAL A 13 -2.78 -6.20 -6.39
CA VAL A 13 -3.10 -6.11 -4.96
C VAL A 13 -1.84 -6.28 -4.11
N LEU A 14 -0.98 -7.25 -4.43
CA LEU A 14 0.30 -7.46 -3.74
C LEU A 14 1.25 -6.26 -3.87
N VAL A 15 1.35 -5.68 -5.07
CA VAL A 15 2.20 -4.50 -5.31
C VAL A 15 1.66 -3.28 -4.56
N MET A 16 0.34 -3.04 -4.59
CA MET A 16 -0.30 -1.95 -3.83
C MET A 16 -0.07 -2.09 -2.32
N PHE A 17 -0.17 -3.32 -1.80
CA PHE A 17 0.15 -3.60 -0.40
C PHE A 17 1.61 -3.30 -0.08
N GLY A 18 2.55 -3.76 -0.93
CA GLY A 18 3.99 -3.49 -0.77
C GLY A 18 4.31 -1.99 -0.78
N ILE A 19 3.72 -1.23 -1.70
CA ILE A 19 3.86 0.23 -1.77
C ILE A 19 3.31 0.88 -0.50
N GLY A 20 2.14 0.46 -0.04
CA GLY A 20 1.52 0.99 1.18
C GLY A 20 2.40 0.77 2.43
N VAL A 21 2.95 -0.44 2.59
CA VAL A 21 3.90 -0.76 3.67
C VAL A 21 5.18 0.08 3.56
N TYR A 22 5.76 0.19 2.36
CA TYR A 22 6.96 1.01 2.15
C TYR A 22 6.73 2.47 2.55
N MET A 23 5.63 3.08 2.11
CA MET A 23 5.28 4.45 2.45
C MET A 23 5.02 4.63 3.95
N ALA A 24 4.24 3.73 4.56
CA ALA A 24 3.85 3.81 5.96
C ALA A 24 5.02 3.66 6.94
N PHE A 25 6.01 2.81 6.61
CA PHE A 25 7.09 2.49 7.53
C PHE A 25 8.45 3.05 7.09
N HIS A 26 8.89 2.76 5.86
CA HIS A 26 10.24 3.12 5.44
C HIS A 26 10.34 4.61 5.08
N GLN A 27 9.47 5.10 4.20
CA GLN A 27 9.53 6.49 3.74
C GLN A 27 9.19 7.47 4.86
N THR A 28 8.23 7.12 5.71
CA THR A 28 7.89 7.89 6.93
C THR A 28 9.09 8.02 7.87
N ARG A 29 9.86 6.94 8.09
CA ARG A 29 11.09 6.98 8.91
C ARG A 29 12.15 7.88 8.29
N THR A 30 12.35 7.80 6.98
CA THR A 30 13.31 8.67 6.27
C THR A 30 12.94 10.14 6.40
N PHE A 31 11.67 10.51 6.23
CA PHE A 31 11.22 11.90 6.39
C PHE A 31 11.39 12.43 7.82
N LEU A 32 11.16 11.58 8.84
CA LEU A 32 11.33 11.96 10.24
C LEU A 32 12.80 12.06 10.66
N ALA A 33 13.63 11.09 10.24
CA ALA A 33 15.00 10.92 10.72
C ALA A 33 16.03 11.73 9.93
N VAL A 34 15.86 11.86 8.61
CA VAL A 34 16.84 12.50 7.72
C VAL A 34 16.43 13.92 7.38
N ASN A 35 15.19 14.12 6.96
CA ASN A 35 14.75 15.42 6.43
C ASN A 35 14.07 16.32 7.49
N HIS A 36 13.78 15.78 8.68
CA HIS A 36 13.01 16.46 9.74
C HIS A 36 11.62 17.00 9.28
N LEU A 37 11.07 16.45 8.19
CA LEU A 37 9.81 16.85 7.58
C LEU A 37 8.64 16.15 8.28
N LYS A 38 8.30 16.61 9.50
CA LYS A 38 7.26 16.01 10.34
C LYS A 38 5.86 16.01 9.70
N LYS A 39 5.50 17.06 8.96
CA LYS A 39 4.21 17.16 8.28
C LYS A 39 4.10 16.15 7.13
N GLU A 40 5.14 16.08 6.30
CA GLU A 40 5.19 15.15 5.17
C GLU A 40 5.23 13.70 5.64
N ALA A 41 6.02 13.40 6.67
CA ALA A 41 6.04 12.07 7.27
C ALA A 41 4.64 11.62 7.74
N LYS A 42 3.86 12.53 8.37
CA LYS A 42 2.50 12.22 8.82
C LYS A 42 1.55 11.99 7.64
N PHE A 43 1.67 12.78 6.57
CA PHE A 43 0.89 12.62 5.35
C PHE A 43 1.24 11.32 4.61
N THR A 44 2.53 11.04 4.38
CA THR A 44 3.00 9.80 3.75
C THR A 44 2.57 8.56 4.54
N LYS A 45 2.60 8.64 5.88
CA LYS A 45 2.11 7.55 6.73
C LYS A 45 0.60 7.31 6.55
N PHE A 46 -0.18 8.39 6.51
CA PHE A 46 -1.63 8.31 6.28
C PHE A 46 -1.96 7.71 4.90
N VAL A 47 -1.28 8.17 3.85
CA VAL A 47 -1.44 7.62 2.49
C VAL A 47 -1.02 6.16 2.42
N GLY A 48 0.09 5.78 3.05
CA GLY A 48 0.54 4.39 3.14
C GLY A 48 -0.50 3.47 3.78
N TYR A 49 -1.15 3.92 4.87
CA TYR A 49 -2.26 3.15 5.47
C TYR A 49 -3.48 3.06 4.55
N ALA A 50 -3.82 4.12 3.81
CA ALA A 50 -4.92 4.06 2.85
C ALA A 50 -4.68 2.98 1.77
N TYR A 51 -3.45 2.91 1.24
CA TYR A 51 -3.06 1.86 0.29
C TYR A 51 -3.15 0.44 0.88
N ILE A 52 -2.72 0.27 2.13
CA ILE A 52 -2.83 -1.02 2.83
C ILE A 52 -4.30 -1.43 3.00
N ILE A 53 -5.16 -0.51 3.45
CA ILE A 53 -6.59 -0.78 3.65
C ILE A 53 -7.26 -1.15 2.34
N ILE A 54 -7.02 -0.38 1.27
CA ILE A 54 -7.58 -0.65 -0.06
C ILE A 54 -7.11 -2.02 -0.56
N ALA A 55 -5.82 -2.35 -0.42
CA ALA A 55 -5.29 -3.64 -0.83
C ALA A 55 -5.94 -4.80 -0.07
N ILE A 56 -6.16 -4.67 1.24
CA ILE A 56 -6.87 -5.67 2.05
C ILE A 56 -8.32 -5.81 1.58
N CYS A 57 -9.04 -4.70 1.35
CA CYS A 57 -10.41 -4.74 0.83
C CYS A 57 -10.48 -5.42 -0.54
N SER A 58 -9.56 -5.09 -1.45
CA SER A 58 -9.48 -5.73 -2.77
C SER A 58 -9.16 -7.22 -2.67
N ALA A 59 -8.28 -7.63 -1.75
CA ALA A 59 -7.99 -9.03 -1.49
C ALA A 59 -9.22 -9.79 -0.96
N LEU A 60 -10.00 -9.17 -0.06
CA LEU A 60 -11.23 -9.77 0.48
C LEU A 60 -12.28 -9.98 -0.62
N ILE A 61 -12.46 -9.00 -1.52
CA ILE A 61 -13.38 -9.15 -2.65
C ILE A 61 -12.93 -10.31 -3.54
N LEU A 62 -11.64 -10.37 -3.88
CA LEU A 62 -11.04 -11.45 -4.68
C LEU A 62 -11.14 -12.84 -4.06
N PHE A 63 -11.29 -12.95 -2.73
CA PHE A 63 -11.44 -14.22 -2.03
C PHE A 63 -12.90 -14.63 -1.80
N VAL A 64 -13.84 -13.68 -1.90
CA VAL A 64 -15.28 -13.91 -1.70
C VAL A 64 -15.99 -14.22 -3.02
N ASP A 65 -15.52 -13.66 -4.14
CA ASP A 65 -15.89 -14.08 -5.51
C ASP A 65 -15.19 -15.38 -5.91
#